data_AF-A0A9P3IZL4-F1
#
_entry.id   AF-A0A9P3IZL4-F1
#
_cell.length_a   1.000
_cell.length_b   1.000
_cell.length_c   1.000
_cell.angle_alpha   90.00
_cell.angle_beta   90.00
_cell.angle_gamma   90.00
#
_symmetry.space_group_name_H-M   'P 1'
#
loop_
_entity.id
_entity.type
_entity.pdbx_description
1 polymer ?
#
loop_
_entity_poly.entity_id
_entity_poly.type
_entity_poly.pdbx_seq_one_letter_code
_entity_poly.pdbx_strand_id
1 'polypeptide(L)'
;MEQLLTSEQREVLIAVDGSDCSELAFNWALRNYCKPQDHVRLIHVRKSFADMEGKLPADAIETLEQQSEAAARVIVEKYMKNAPWRIWTATGR
;
A
#
# COMPACT_ATOMS: atom_id res chain seq x y z
N MET A 1 -24.76 2.14 -32.88
CA MET A 1 -24.25 3.26 -32.07
C MET A 1 -23.29 2.64 -31.08
N GLU A 2 -22.01 2.55 -31.44
CA GLU A 2 -20.97 1.98 -30.58
C GLU A 2 -20.85 2.89 -29.34
N GLN A 3 -21.09 2.32 -28.15
CA GLN A 3 -20.79 3.01 -26.91
C GLN A 3 -19.27 3.15 -26.82
N LEU A 4 -18.79 4.38 -27.03
CA LEU A 4 -17.49 4.82 -26.54
C LEU A 4 -17.50 4.66 -25.02
N LEU A 5 -17.03 3.49 -24.54
CA LEU A 5 -16.59 3.34 -23.17
C LEU A 5 -15.50 4.39 -22.98
N THR A 6 -15.84 5.49 -22.33
CA THR A 6 -14.85 6.44 -21.82
C THR A 6 -13.83 5.59 -21.07
N SER A 7 -12.59 5.57 -21.54
CA SER A 7 -11.52 4.79 -20.92
C SER A 7 -11.24 5.42 -19.55
N GLU A 8 -12.04 5.07 -18.55
CA GLU A 8 -11.78 5.47 -17.19
C GLU A 8 -10.37 4.99 -16.83
N GLN A 9 -9.59 5.91 -16.26
CA GLN A 9 -8.22 5.63 -15.89
C GLN A 9 -8.20 4.44 -14.94
N ARG A 10 -7.53 3.34 -15.34
CA ARG A 10 -7.50 2.10 -14.55
C ARG A 10 -6.74 2.33 -13.25
N GLU A 11 -7.39 2.08 -12.12
CA GLU A 11 -6.72 2.03 -10.82
C GLU A 11 -6.20 0.61 -10.55
N VAL A 12 -4.95 0.51 -10.08
CA VAL A 12 -4.30 -0.76 -9.75
C VAL A 12 -3.80 -0.68 -8.31
N LEU A 13 -4.31 -1.56 -7.46
CA LEU A 13 -3.90 -1.67 -6.06
C LEU A 13 -2.92 -2.82 -5.92
N ILE A 14 -1.74 -2.57 -5.34
CA ILE A 14 -0.74 -3.60 -5.07
C ILE A 14 -0.52 -3.68 -3.56
N ALA A 15 -0.81 -4.84 -2.99
CA ALA A 15 -0.56 -5.12 -1.58
C ALA A 15 0.92 -5.42 -1.34
N VAL A 16 1.51 -4.82 -0.31
CA VAL A 16 2.90 -5.01 0.08
C VAL A 16 3.01 -5.22 1.58
N ASP A 17 3.81 -6.18 2.02
CA ASP A 17 4.01 -6.50 3.46
C ASP A 17 5.49 -6.48 3.89
N GLY A 18 6.41 -6.22 2.95
CA GLY A 18 7.85 -6.18 3.19
C GLY A 18 8.55 -7.53 3.05
N SER A 19 7.81 -8.62 2.81
CA SER A 19 8.37 -9.94 2.52
C SER A 19 9.00 -10.00 1.12
N ASP A 20 9.93 -10.94 0.93
CA ASP A 20 10.54 -11.24 -0.38
C ASP A 20 9.47 -11.65 -1.42
N CYS A 21 8.43 -12.37 -0.99
CA CYS A 21 7.32 -12.74 -1.85
C CYS A 21 6.53 -11.52 -2.34
N SER A 22 6.25 -10.56 -1.45
CA SER A 22 5.60 -9.30 -1.84
C SER A 22 6.48 -8.48 -2.80
N GLU A 23 7.80 -8.57 -2.65
CA GLU A 23 8.75 -7.90 -3.54
C GLU A 23 8.75 -8.48 -4.95
N LEU A 24 8.75 -9.80 -5.07
CA LEU A 24 8.62 -10.49 -6.34
C LEU A 24 7.27 -10.19 -7.02
N ALA A 25 6.17 -10.20 -6.26
CA ALA A 25 4.84 -9.90 -6.77
C ALA A 25 4.72 -8.45 -7.27
N PHE A 26 5.22 -7.48 -6.50
CA PHE A 26 5.28 -6.07 -6.89
C PHE A 26 6.08 -5.88 -8.19
N ASN A 27 7.28 -6.45 -8.26
CA ASN A 27 8.13 -6.34 -9.45
C ASN A 27 7.49 -6.97 -10.68
N TRP A 28 6.85 -8.13 -10.52
CA TRP A 28 6.15 -8.78 -11.62
C TRP A 28 4.96 -7.94 -12.10
N ALA A 29 4.15 -7.42 -11.18
CA ALA A 29 2.98 -6.61 -11.51
C ALA A 29 3.39 -5.35 -12.29
N LEU A 30 4.43 -4.63 -11.84
CA LEU A 30 4.93 -3.45 -12.54
C LEU A 30 5.42 -3.73 -13.96
N ARG A 31 6.05 -4.89 -14.18
CA ARG A 31 6.65 -5.24 -15.48
C ARG A 31 5.66 -5.84 -16.47
N ASN A 32 4.68 -6.58 -15.98
CA ASN A 32 3.84 -7.45 -16.82
C ASN A 32 2.36 -7.08 -16.81
N TYR A 33 1.88 -6.41 -15.76
CA TYR A 33 0.45 -6.13 -15.59
C TYR A 33 0.13 -4.64 -15.72
N CYS A 34 0.94 -3.78 -15.08
CA CYS A 34 0.75 -2.35 -15.11
C CYS A 34 1.04 -1.76 -16.49
N LYS A 35 0.27 -0.75 -16.87
CA LYS A 35 0.40 0.04 -18.09
C LYS A 35 0.78 1.48 -17.71
N PRO A 36 1.40 2.25 -18.62
CA PRO A 36 1.81 3.62 -18.33
C PRO A 36 0.68 4.57 -17.90
N GLN A 37 -0.57 4.26 -18.26
CA GLN A 37 -1.73 5.10 -17.95
C GLN A 37 -2.37 4.73 -16.60
N ASP A 38 -1.96 3.62 -15.98
CA ASP A 38 -2.56 3.16 -14.74
C ASP A 38 -2.25 4.09 -13.59
N HIS A 39 -3.22 4.25 -12.71
CA HIS A 39 -3.02 4.83 -11.40
C HIS A 39 -2.69 3.73 -10.40
N VAL A 40 -1.40 3.50 -10.16
CA VAL A 40 -0.94 2.48 -9.21
C VAL A 40 -0.94 3.04 -7.79
N ARG A 41 -1.54 2.32 -6.85
CA ARG A 41 -1.57 2.62 -5.41
C ARG A 41 -1.01 1.45 -4.63
N LEU A 42 -0.15 1.72 -3.66
CA LEU A 42 0.39 0.69 -2.75
C LEU A 42 -0.42 0.65 -1.47
N ILE A 43 -0.71 -0.56 -1.00
CA ILE A 43 -1.43 -0.80 0.25
C ILE A 43 -0.60 -1.71 1.14
N HIS A 44 -0.34 -1.24 2.35
CA HIS A 44 0.23 -2.06 3.41
C HIS A 44 -0.82 -2.24 4.51
N VAL A 45 -1.09 -3.49 4.89
CA VAL A 45 -1.99 -3.79 6.00
C VAL A 45 -1.17 -3.82 7.28
N ARG A 46 -1.39 -2.83 8.14
CA ARG A 46 -0.76 -2.76 9.46
C ARG A 46 -1.49 -3.63 10.47
N LYS A 47 -0.77 -4.10 11.49
CA LYS A 47 -1.41 -4.69 12.68
C LYS A 47 -2.19 -3.61 13.42
N SER A 48 -3.42 -3.93 13.80
CA SER A 48 -4.22 -3.12 14.73
C SER A 48 -4.10 -3.70 16.14
N PHE A 49 -4.16 -2.82 17.13
CA PHE A 49 -4.13 -3.19 18.55
C PHE A 49 -5.45 -2.86 19.26
N ALA A 50 -6.52 -2.61 18.50
CA ALA A 50 -7.84 -2.27 19.04
C ALA A 50 -8.41 -3.40 19.94
N ASP A 51 -8.06 -4.65 19.68
CA ASP A 51 -8.46 -5.81 20.51
C ASP A 51 -7.66 -5.94 21.82
N MET A 52 -6.69 -5.05 22.05
CA MET A 52 -5.94 -4.91 23.30
C MET A 52 -6.51 -3.85 24.23
N GLU A 53 -7.60 -3.18 23.84
CA GLU A 53 -8.34 -2.30 24.73
C GLU A 53 -8.77 -3.04 26.01
N GLY A 54 -8.48 -2.43 27.17
CA GLY A 54 -8.72 -3.02 28.49
C GLY A 54 -7.70 -4.07 28.93
N LYS A 55 -6.77 -4.51 28.06
CA LYS A 55 -5.64 -5.39 28.41
C LYS A 55 -4.34 -4.62 28.63
N LEU A 56 -4.18 -3.47 27.97
CA LEU A 56 -3.02 -2.59 28.08
C LEU A 56 -3.46 -1.15 28.45
N PRO A 57 -2.57 -0.39 29.12
CA PRO A 57 -2.72 1.06 29.27
C PRO A 57 -2.92 1.78 27.92
N ALA A 58 -3.70 2.85 27.90
CA ALA A 58 -4.04 3.58 26.66
C ALA A 58 -2.82 4.21 25.98
N ASP A 59 -1.86 4.73 26.76
CA ASP A 59 -0.59 5.27 26.28
C ASP A 59 0.30 4.18 25.63
N ALA A 60 0.26 2.96 26.15
CA ALA A 60 0.94 1.82 25.55
C ALA A 60 0.31 1.44 24.20
N ILE A 61 -1.03 1.45 24.08
CA ILE A 61 -1.74 1.19 22.81
C ILE A 61 -1.40 2.27 21.79
N GLU A 62 -1.43 3.55 22.19
CA GLU A 62 -1.07 4.67 21.31
C GLU A 62 0.38 4.54 20.80
N THR A 63 1.31 4.19 21.68
CA THR A 63 2.72 3.98 21.32
C THR A 63 2.87 2.85 20.29
N LEU A 64 2.16 1.74 20.45
CA LEU A 64 2.19 0.61 19.52
C LEU A 64 1.61 0.97 18.15
N GLU A 65 0.51 1.72 18.11
CA GLU A 65 -0.10 2.20 16.87
C GLU A 65 0.84 3.15 16.11
N GLN A 66 1.51 4.07 16.82
CA GLN A 66 2.52 4.96 16.22
C GLN A 66 3.72 4.20 15.66
N GLN A 67 4.22 3.19 16.39
CA GLN A 67 5.30 2.32 15.90
C GLN A 67 4.89 1.51 14.66
N SER A 68 3.67 0.98 14.67
CA SER A 68 3.07 0.25 13.55
C SER A 68 2.94 1.13 12.30
N GLU A 69 2.49 2.39 12.47
CA GLU A 69 2.43 3.35 11.37
C GLU A 69 3.83 3.72 10.84
N ALA A 70 4.79 3.97 11.73
CA ALA A 70 6.16 4.29 11.33
C ALA A 70 6.80 3.14 10.54
N ALA A 71 6.60 1.89 10.97
CA ALA A 71 7.08 0.70 10.26
C ALA A 71 6.40 0.54 8.89
N ALA A 72 5.08 0.76 8.81
CA ALA A 72 4.32 0.72 7.56
C ALA A 72 4.84 1.75 6.54
N ARG A 73 5.17 2.97 6.99
CA ARG A 73 5.75 4.01 6.13
C ARG A 73 7.08 3.57 5.52
N VAL A 74 7.98 2.98 6.32
CA VAL A 74 9.27 2.48 5.82
C VAL A 74 9.09 1.42 4.73
N ILE A 75 8.14 0.50 4.91
CA ILE A 75 7.83 -0.53 3.91
C ILE A 75 7.34 0.11 2.62
N VAL A 76 6.33 0.99 2.69
CA VAL A 76 5.78 1.63 1.49
C VAL A 76 6.85 2.48 0.78
N GLU A 77 7.68 3.22 1.52
CA GLU A 77 8.77 4.02 0.95
C GLU A 77 9.82 3.16 0.22
N LYS A 78 10.16 1.97 0.73
CA LYS A 78 11.04 1.00 0.04
C LYS A 78 10.50 0.72 -1.37
N TYR A 79 9.21 0.42 -1.48
CA TYR A 79 8.57 0.10 -2.75
C TYR A 79 8.46 1.30 -3.69
N MET A 80 8.17 2.48 -3.15
CA MET A 80 8.08 3.72 -3.93
C MET A 80 9.41 4.08 -4.60
N LYS A 81 10.55 3.90 -3.89
CA LYS A 81 11.89 4.17 -4.45
C LYS A 81 12.27 3.24 -5.59
N ASN A 82 11.73 2.02 -5.59
CA ASN A 82 12.03 1.00 -6.58
C ASN A 82 11.07 1.01 -7.78
N ALA A 83 10.09 1.92 -7.80
CA ALA A 83 9.15 2.06 -8.89
C ALA A 83 9.75 2.88 -10.05
N PRO A 84 9.76 2.36 -11.29
CA PRO A 84 10.31 3.06 -12.45
C PRO A 84 9.42 4.21 -12.96
N TRP A 85 8.21 4.39 -12.42
CA TRP A 85 7.25 5.44 -12.79
C TRP A 85 6.57 6.03 -11.54
N ARG A 86 6.00 7.25 -11.64
CA ARG A 86 5.30 7.93 -10.54
C ARG A 86 4.13 7.09 -9.99
N ILE A 87 4.31 6.51 -8.80
CA ILE A 87 3.24 5.93 -7.98
C ILE A 87 2.66 7.05 -7.10
N TRP A 88 1.34 7.04 -6.85
CA TRP A 88 0.68 7.97 -5.94
C TRP A 88 0.24 7.24 -4.67
N THR A 89 0.37 7.90 -3.51
CA THR A 89 -0.11 7.35 -2.24
C THR A 89 -1.50 7.88 -1.91
N ALA A 90 -2.37 7.01 -1.41
CA ALA A 90 -3.55 7.41 -0.64
C ALA A 90 -3.31 6.99 0.80
N THR A 91 -2.77 7.91 1.60
CA THR A 91 -2.81 7.78 3.05
C THR A 91 -4.22 8.21 3.48
N GLY A 92 -5.13 7.23 3.57
CA GLY A 92 -6.46 7.43 4.14
C GLY A 92 -6.37 7.72 5.64
N ARG A 93 -7.13 8.73 6.07
CA ARG A 93 -7.34 9.11 7.48
C ARG A 93 -8.17 8.07 8.22
#